data_AF-R7VEQ3-F1
#
_entry.id   AF-R7VEQ3-F1
#
_cell.length_a   1.000
_cell.length_b   1.000
_cell.length_c   1.000
_cell.angle_alpha   90.00
_cell.angle_beta   90.00
_cell.angle_gamma   90.00
#
_symmetry.space_group_name_H-M   'P 1'
#
loop_
_entity.id
_entity.type
_entity.pdbx_description
1 polymer ?
#
loop_
_entity_poly.entity_id
_entity_poly.type
_entity_poly.pdbx_seq_one_letter_code
_entity_poly.pdbx_strand_id
1 'polypeptide(L)' 'YHAKLMQKAHAAIKEKRRGLLTRGPRLQQDNSPSHNSHFAVANDSKYNREILSDPL' A
#
# COMPACT_ATOMS: atom_id res chain seq x y z
N TYR A 1 -6.97 -11.60 1.75
CA TYR A 1 -6.54 -11.18 3.11
C TYR A 1 -5.72 -9.90 3.06
N HIS A 2 -4.57 -9.91 2.35
CA HIS A 2 -3.65 -8.76 2.20
C HIS A 2 -4.33 -7.44 1.78
N ALA A 3 -5.11 -7.44 0.70
CA ALA A 3 -5.79 -6.22 0.21
C ALA A 3 -6.72 -5.57 1.25
N LYS A 4 -7.39 -6.36 2.11
CA LYS A 4 -8.24 -5.84 3.19
C LYS A 4 -7.42 -5.19 4.30
N LEU A 5 -6.24 -5.74 4.61
CA LEU A 5 -5.30 -5.14 5.54
C LEU A 5 -4.79 -3.80 5.00
N MET A 6 -4.46 -3.75 3.71
CA MET A 6 -3.97 -2.52 3.06
C MET A 6 -5.01 -1.40 3.02
N GLN A 7 -6.30 -1.73 2.86
CA GLN A 7 -7.39 -0.76 2.98
C GLN A 7 -7.48 -0.16 4.40
N LYS A 8 -7.36 -1.00 5.45
CA LYS A 8 -7.36 -0.52 6.84
C LYS A 8 -6.14 0.38 7.11
N ALA A 9 -4.96 -0.02 6.66
CA ALA A 9 -3.75 0.77 6.78
C ALA A 9 -3.89 2.13 6.05
N HIS A 10 -4.51 2.16 4.86
CA HIS A 10 -4.77 3.40 4.14
C HIS A 10 -5.66 4.35 4.96
N ALA A 11 -6.75 3.85 5.55
CA ALA A 11 -7.64 4.65 6.39
C ALA A 11 -6.89 5.23 7.61
N ALA A 12 -6.10 4.41 8.29
CA ALA A 12 -5.28 4.85 9.43
C ALA A 12 -4.23 5.90 9.03
N ILE A 13 -3.54 5.71 7.90
CA ILE A 13 -2.57 6.68 7.39
C ILE A 13 -3.26 8.02 7.07
N LYS A 14 -4.42 7.97 6.41
CA LYS A 14 -5.21 9.17 6.09
C LYS A 14 -5.64 9.93 7.34
N GLU A 15 -6.07 9.20 8.37
CA GLU A 15 -6.43 9.79 9.66
C GLU A 15 -5.23 10.45 10.35
N LYS A 16 -4.09 9.74 10.43
CA LYS A 16 -2.87 10.24 11.07
C LYS A 16 -2.21 11.39 10.31
N ARG A 17 -2.37 11.44 8.98
CA ARG A 17 -1.83 12.51 8.12
C ARG A 17 -2.86 13.57 7.74
N ARG A 18 -4.01 13.60 8.42
CA ARG A 18 -5.08 14.56 8.12
C ARG A 18 -4.54 16.00 8.22
N GLY A 19 -4.76 16.78 7.16
CA GLY A 19 -4.29 18.18 7.08
C GLY A 19 -2.90 18.37 6.47
N LEU A 20 -2.19 17.29 6.10
CA LEU A 20 -0.89 17.36 5.45
C LEU A 20 -1.01 17.02 3.95
N LEU A 21 -0.40 17.85 3.10
CA LEU A 21 -0.25 17.55 1.67
C LEU A 21 0.87 16.52 1.52
N THR A 22 0.57 15.34 0.99
CA THR A 22 1.57 14.27 0.81
C THR A 22 1.50 13.63 -0.57
N ARG A 23 2.68 13.33 -1.14
CA ARG A 23 2.85 12.65 -2.44
C ARG A 23 2.74 11.13 -2.26
N GLY A 24 1.56 10.66 -1.85
CA GLY A 24 1.26 9.23 -1.67
C GLY A 24 2.14 8.48 -0.63
N PRO A 25 1.77 7.27 -0.19
CA PRO A 25 2.63 6.44 0.65
C PRO A 25 3.61 5.62 -0.22
N ARG A 26 4.89 5.61 0.16
CA ARG A 26 5.84 4.58 -0.29
C ARG A 26 5.73 3.38 0.64
N LEU A 27 5.46 2.20 0.08
CA LEU A 27 5.30 0.96 0.83
C LEU A 27 6.43 0.00 0.48
N GLN A 28 7.26 -0.33 1.47
CA GLN A 28 8.24 -1.41 1.37
C GLN A 28 7.58 -2.71 1.82
N GLN A 29 7.64 -3.75 0.98
CA GLN A 29 7.10 -5.07 1.27
C GLN A 29 7.95 -6.15 0.59
N ASP A 30 7.93 -7.36 1.14
CA ASP A 30 8.61 -8.52 0.55
C ASP A 30 7.93 -9.01 -0.75
N ASN A 31 8.61 -9.88 -1.50
CA ASN A 31 8.13 -10.44 -2.76
C ASN A 31 7.16 -11.64 -2.61
N SER A 32 6.50 -11.79 -1.45
CA SER A 32 5.52 -12.85 -1.23
C SER A 32 4.48 -12.90 -2.36
N PRO A 33 4.08 -14.10 -2.86
CA PRO A 33 3.06 -14.23 -3.89
C PRO A 33 1.74 -13.52 -3.56
N SER A 34 1.43 -13.37 -2.26
CA SER A 34 0.24 -12.67 -1.81
C SER A 34 0.31 -11.14 -2.03
N HIS A 35 1.51 -10.55 -1.98
CA HIS A 35 1.77 -9.13 -2.20
C HIS A 35 1.84 -8.79 -3.69
N ASN A 36 2.31 -9.72 -4.51
CA ASN A 36 2.41 -9.57 -5.97
C ASN A 36 1.17 -10.09 -6.74
N SER A 37 0.12 -10.50 -6.02
CA SER A 37 -1.13 -10.95 -6.66
C SER A 37 -1.81 -9.80 -7.43
N HIS A 38 -2.54 -10.12 -8.50
CA HIS A 38 -3.28 -9.14 -9.30
C HIS A 38 -4.18 -8.23 -8.43
N PHE A 39 -4.82 -8.80 -7.40
CA PHE A 39 -5.66 -8.05 -6.48
C PHE A 39 -4.89 -7.09 -5.57
N ALA A 40 -3.66 -7.44 -5.16
CA ALA A 40 -2.81 -6.58 -4.35
C ALA A 40 -2.29 -5.40 -5.20
N VAL A 41 -1.76 -5.68 -6.39
CA VAL A 41 -1.26 -4.66 -7.34
C VAL A 41 -2.38 -3.67 -7.72
N ALA A 42 -3.59 -4.17 -8.01
CA ALA A 42 -4.73 -3.31 -8.30
C ALA A 42 -5.14 -2.42 -7.11
N ASN A 43 -4.97 -2.91 -5.87
CA ASN A 43 -5.23 -2.13 -4.66
C ASN A 43 -4.21 -1.01 -4.50
N ASP A 44 -2.93 -1.32 -4.69
CA ASP A 44 -1.84 -0.33 -4.55
C ASP A 44 -1.97 0.80 -5.58
N SER A 45 -2.32 0.45 -6.83
CA SER A 45 -2.67 1.43 -7.87
C SER A 45 -3.86 2.32 -7.46
N LYS A 46 -4.95 1.72 -6.96
CA LYS A 46 -6.14 2.46 -6.51
C LYS A 46 -5.84 3.49 -5.41
N TYR A 47 -4.86 3.23 -4.56
CA TYR A 47 -4.48 4.11 -3.45
C TYR A 47 -3.20 4.92 -3.71
N ASN A 48 -2.73 4.99 -4.95
CA ASN A 48 -1.53 5.71 -5.37
C ASN A 48 -0.31 5.39 -4.48
N ARG A 49 -0.09 4.10 -4.21
CA ARG A 49 1.06 3.62 -3.45
C ARG A 49 2.22 3.31 -4.38
N GLU A 50 3.38 3.87 -4.07
CA GLU A 50 4.64 3.48 -4.70
C GLU A 50 5.18 2.25 -3.96
N ILE A 51 5.25 1.10 -4.63
CA ILE A 51 5.84 -0.12 -4.06
C ILE A 51 7.35 -0.07 -4.22
N LEU A 52 8.05 -0.23 -3.10
CA LEU A 52 9.48 -0.47 -3.08
C LEU A 52 9.71 -1.96 -2.87
N SER A 53 10.02 -2.66 -3.97
CA SER A 53 10.32 -4.09 -3.94
C SER A 53 11.65 -4.35 -3.22
N ASP A 54 11.66 -5.35 -2.35
CA ASP A 54 12.89 -5.87 -1.75
C ASP A 54 13.67 -6.70 -2.79
N PRO A 55 15.01 -6.58 -2.94
CA PRO A 55 15.78 -7.38 -3.89
C PRO A 55 15.93 -8.88 -3.56
N LEU A 56 15.28 -9.38 -2.50
CA LEU A 56 15.33 -10.79 -2.07
C LEU A 56 14.32 -11.70 -2.79
#